data_AF-A0A396KE89-F1
#
_entry.id   AF-A0A396KE89-F1
#
_cell.length_a   1.000
_cell.length_b   1.000
_cell.length_c   1.000
_cell.angle_alpha   90.00
_cell.angle_beta   90.00
_cell.angle_gamma   90.00
#
_symmetry.space_group_name_H-M   'P 1'
#
loop_
_entity.id
_entity.type
_entity.pdbx_description
1 polymer ?
#
loop_
_entity_poly.entity_id
_entity_poly.type
_entity_poly.pdbx_seq_one_letter_code
_entity_poly.pdbx_strand_id
1 'polypeptide(L)'
;MAFMSLKDIDVSYDKKKQILKGLNLDVEKGELVSLLGPSGCGKSTTLRVVAGFIDPQGGSFLLDGEDMTKVPVHKRNFGLVFQSYALFPHLSVYDNVAFGLRTRKMDKELIDKKVKDILEVCGLSDLANRFPRQMSGGQRQRVALARSLVIEPKLLLLDEPLSNLDAKLRLSMRVEIKRLQKKLGITTLFVTHDQEECFSISDKVAVMNGGVIEQYDTPENIYRRPATEFVARFIGFENFLDVEKKADHLYVLSDGTAFKTAMDLDGGEYAATIRPDDIRLADDKFSENVLSGKVGVRTFLGKSYQYEVETAAGVLKVNMGTDHVFKEGDMLRLYLPEDKLILVRR
;
A
#
# COMPACT_ATOMS: atom_id res chain seq x y z
N MET A 1 -17.38 -4.58 -16.56
CA MET A 1 -16.04 -5.14 -16.84
C MET A 1 -15.05 -4.13 -16.32
N ALA A 2 -13.99 -4.58 -15.66
CA ALA A 2 -12.95 -3.69 -15.15
C ALA A 2 -12.36 -2.83 -16.27
N PHE A 3 -11.96 -1.60 -15.93
CA PHE A 3 -11.33 -0.69 -16.88
C PHE A 3 -9.92 -1.17 -17.26
N MET A 4 -9.16 -1.67 -16.29
CA MET A 4 -7.86 -2.28 -16.49
C MET A 4 -7.88 -3.69 -15.89
N SER A 5 -7.39 -4.69 -16.63
CA SER A 5 -7.38 -6.08 -16.18
C SER A 5 -6.06 -6.75 -16.52
N LEU A 6 -5.38 -7.29 -15.52
CA LEU A 6 -4.27 -8.22 -15.65
C LEU A 6 -4.82 -9.62 -15.37
N LYS A 7 -4.61 -10.54 -16.32
CA LYS A 7 -5.08 -11.92 -16.21
C LYS A 7 -3.92 -12.87 -16.34
N ASP A 8 -3.70 -13.67 -15.29
CA ASP A 8 -2.67 -14.72 -15.23
C ASP A 8 -1.28 -14.26 -15.70
N ILE A 9 -0.86 -13.06 -15.28
CA ILE A 9 0.42 -12.49 -15.71
C ILE A 9 1.60 -13.24 -15.08
N ASP A 10 2.42 -13.83 -15.94
CA ASP A 10 3.67 -14.50 -15.59
C ASP A 10 4.89 -13.72 -16.07
N VAL A 11 5.90 -13.57 -15.20
CA VAL A 11 7.15 -12.90 -15.54
C VAL A 11 8.32 -13.59 -14.85
N SER A 12 9.33 -13.97 -15.64
CA SER A 12 10.68 -14.27 -15.17
C SER A 12 11.73 -13.55 -16.02
N TYR A 13 12.79 -13.04 -15.39
CA TYR A 13 13.87 -12.35 -16.11
C TYR A 13 14.89 -13.33 -16.72
N ASP A 14 15.15 -14.44 -16.03
CA ASP A 14 16.19 -15.41 -16.36
C ASP A 14 15.64 -16.82 -16.69
N LYS A 15 14.32 -16.96 -16.75
CA LYS A 15 13.59 -18.24 -16.87
C LYS A 15 13.84 -19.25 -15.73
N LYS A 16 14.58 -18.87 -14.68
CA LYS A 16 14.86 -19.72 -13.52
C LYS A 16 14.01 -19.33 -12.32
N LYS A 17 13.83 -18.02 -12.10
CA LYS A 17 13.02 -17.51 -10.99
C LYS A 17 11.78 -16.78 -11.53
N GLN A 18 10.61 -17.31 -11.21
CA GLN A 18 9.34 -16.61 -11.43
C GLN A 18 9.20 -15.45 -10.45
N ILE A 19 8.99 -14.26 -11.00
CA ILE A 19 8.79 -13.00 -10.27
C ILE A 19 7.30 -12.71 -10.11
N LEU A 20 6.51 -12.90 -11.16
CA LEU A 20 5.05 -12.89 -11.12
C LEU A 20 4.55 -14.29 -11.49
N LYS A 21 3.53 -14.78 -10.78
CA LYS A 21 3.03 -16.16 -10.87
C LYS A 21 1.51 -16.14 -11.06
N GLY A 22 1.04 -15.99 -12.30
CA GLY A 22 -0.38 -15.89 -12.58
C GLY A 22 -1.06 -14.70 -11.89
N LEU A 23 -0.45 -13.51 -11.95
CA LEU A 23 -0.98 -12.33 -11.26
C LEU A 23 -2.29 -11.87 -11.93
N ASN A 24 -3.34 -11.76 -11.11
CA ASN A 24 -4.67 -11.30 -11.51
C ASN A 24 -5.00 -9.99 -10.77
N LEU A 25 -5.35 -8.94 -11.52
CA LEU A 25 -5.70 -7.64 -10.94
C LEU A 25 -6.69 -6.91 -11.85
N ASP A 26 -7.84 -6.58 -11.29
CA ASP A 26 -8.86 -5.75 -11.93
C ASP A 26 -8.91 -4.38 -11.25
N VAL A 27 -8.98 -3.31 -12.05
CA VAL A 27 -9.04 -1.92 -11.56
C VAL A 27 -10.15 -1.18 -12.30
N GLU A 28 -10.98 -0.49 -11.52
CA GLU A 28 -12.11 0.27 -12.05
C GLU A 28 -11.69 1.65 -12.57
N LYS A 29 -12.53 2.23 -13.43
CA LYS A 29 -12.22 3.53 -14.05
C LYS A 29 -12.21 4.64 -12.99
N GLY A 30 -11.15 5.45 -12.99
CA GLY A 30 -10.98 6.55 -12.05
C GLY A 30 -10.55 6.12 -10.65
N GLU A 31 -10.18 4.85 -10.46
CA GLU A 31 -9.71 4.32 -9.19
C GLU A 31 -8.20 4.54 -9.00
N LEU A 32 -7.77 4.80 -7.76
CA LEU A 32 -6.36 4.75 -7.36
C LEU A 32 -6.08 3.45 -6.61
N VAL A 33 -5.39 2.53 -7.29
CA VAL A 33 -5.00 1.23 -6.73
C VAL A 33 -3.52 1.23 -6.37
N SER A 34 -3.21 0.90 -5.12
CA SER A 34 -1.82 0.71 -4.69
C SER A 34 -1.40 -0.74 -4.74
N LEU A 35 -0.17 -0.99 -5.19
CA LEU A 35 0.54 -2.25 -4.99
C LEU A 35 1.43 -2.11 -3.76
N LEU A 36 1.19 -2.97 -2.76
CA LEU A 36 1.88 -2.95 -1.47
C LEU A 36 2.53 -4.31 -1.20
N GLY A 37 3.69 -4.35 -0.55
CA GLY A 37 4.31 -5.61 -0.14
C GLY A 37 5.83 -5.48 0.05
N PRO A 38 6.51 -6.57 0.46
CA PRO A 38 7.94 -6.57 0.72
C PRO A 38 8.80 -6.24 -0.52
N SER A 39 10.06 -5.88 -0.28
CA SER A 39 11.03 -5.73 -1.37
C SER A 39 11.14 -7.03 -2.19
N GLY A 40 11.10 -6.90 -3.52
CA GLY A 40 11.22 -8.05 -4.42
C GLY A 40 9.94 -8.87 -4.62
N CYS A 41 8.78 -8.49 -4.08
CA CYS A 41 7.52 -9.23 -4.29
C CYS A 41 6.87 -9.04 -5.68
N GLY A 42 7.41 -8.17 -6.53
CA GLY A 42 6.94 -7.99 -7.91
C GLY A 42 6.17 -6.69 -8.22
N LYS A 43 6.06 -5.74 -7.30
CA LYS A 43 5.33 -4.46 -7.51
C LYS A 43 5.80 -3.68 -8.74
N SER A 44 7.09 -3.30 -8.78
CA SER A 44 7.65 -2.55 -9.92
C SER A 44 7.70 -3.41 -11.19
N THR A 45 7.80 -4.74 -11.07
CA THR A 45 7.67 -5.65 -12.23
C THR A 45 6.26 -5.59 -12.82
N THR A 46 5.22 -5.60 -11.99
CA THR A 46 3.82 -5.44 -12.40
C THR A 46 3.61 -4.10 -13.09
N LEU A 47 4.10 -3.01 -12.49
CA LEU A 47 4.01 -1.67 -13.09
C LEU A 47 4.76 -1.60 -14.44
N ARG A 48 5.91 -2.28 -14.57
CA ARG A 48 6.68 -2.35 -15.82
C ARG A 48 5.98 -3.18 -16.90
N VAL A 49 5.24 -4.24 -16.55
CA VAL A 49 4.38 -4.98 -17.48
C VAL A 49 3.27 -4.06 -17.99
N VAL A 50 2.59 -3.34 -17.09
CA VAL A 50 1.55 -2.37 -17.47
C VAL A 50 2.11 -1.24 -18.33
N ALA A 51 3.30 -0.72 -18.02
CA ALA A 51 3.96 0.30 -18.83
C ALA A 51 4.46 -0.21 -20.20
N GLY A 52 4.65 -1.52 -20.35
CA GLY A 52 5.16 -2.17 -21.56
C GLY A 52 6.70 -2.24 -21.65
N PHE A 53 7.40 -2.06 -20.52
CA PHE A 53 8.85 -2.25 -20.46
C PHE A 53 9.25 -3.73 -20.38
N ILE A 54 8.31 -4.59 -19.98
CA ILE A 54 8.51 -6.03 -19.87
C ILE A 54 7.33 -6.70 -20.55
N ASP A 55 7.63 -7.58 -21.50
CA ASP A 55 6.62 -8.46 -22.07
C ASP A 55 6.38 -9.64 -21.12
N PRO A 56 5.12 -9.89 -20.70
CA PRO A 56 4.82 -11.04 -19.89
C PRO A 56 5.02 -12.34 -20.70
N GLN A 57 5.40 -13.41 -20.01
CA GLN A 57 5.61 -14.74 -20.59
C GLN A 57 4.29 -15.49 -20.79
N GLY A 58 3.29 -15.17 -19.96
CA GLY A 58 1.94 -15.72 -19.99
C GLY A 58 0.93 -14.67 -19.55
N GLY A 59 -0.35 -14.94 -19.80
CA GLY A 59 -1.44 -14.06 -19.44
C GLY A 59 -1.71 -12.94 -20.45
N SER A 60 -2.62 -12.04 -20.08
CA SER A 60 -3.04 -10.90 -20.90
C SER A 60 -3.27 -9.65 -20.07
N PHE A 61 -2.97 -8.50 -20.67
CA PHE A 61 -3.26 -7.18 -20.12
C PHE A 61 -4.30 -6.49 -21.01
N LEU A 62 -5.50 -6.23 -20.47
CA LEU A 62 -6.55 -5.48 -21.13
C LEU A 62 -6.72 -4.07 -20.52
N LEU A 63 -7.00 -3.09 -21.36
CA LEU A 63 -7.37 -1.73 -20.94
C LEU A 63 -8.52 -1.22 -21.81
N ASP A 64 -9.64 -0.87 -21.18
CA ASP A 64 -10.84 -0.34 -21.86
C ASP A 64 -11.32 -1.28 -22.99
N GLY A 65 -11.21 -2.60 -22.76
CA GLY A 65 -11.53 -3.65 -23.73
C GLY A 65 -10.46 -3.93 -24.79
N GLU A 66 -9.39 -3.14 -24.87
CA GLU A 66 -8.28 -3.32 -25.81
C GLU A 66 -7.17 -4.19 -25.21
N ASP A 67 -6.64 -5.15 -25.97
CA ASP A 67 -5.47 -5.94 -25.56
C ASP A 67 -4.18 -5.11 -25.71
N MET A 68 -3.57 -4.82 -24.57
CA MET A 68 -2.36 -4.01 -24.44
C MET A 68 -1.10 -4.87 -24.29
N THR A 69 -1.22 -6.20 -24.24
CA THR A 69 -0.13 -7.15 -23.89
C THR A 69 1.11 -6.97 -24.78
N LYS A 70 0.92 -6.77 -26.09
CA LYS A 70 2.00 -6.62 -27.08
C LYS A 70 2.16 -5.19 -27.60
N VAL A 71 1.42 -4.23 -27.06
CA VAL A 71 1.53 -2.82 -27.47
C VAL A 71 2.83 -2.25 -26.90
N PRO A 72 3.73 -1.67 -27.72
CA PRO A 72 4.98 -1.12 -27.22
C PRO A 72 4.75 0.17 -26.42
N VAL A 73 5.65 0.46 -25.46
CA VAL A 73 5.56 1.61 -24.52
C VAL A 73 5.11 2.92 -25.19
N HIS A 74 5.75 3.31 -26.29
CA HIS A 74 5.50 4.58 -26.98
C HIS A 74 4.10 4.71 -27.59
N LYS A 75 3.36 3.60 -27.73
CA LYS A 75 1.97 3.57 -28.24
C LYS A 75 0.92 3.47 -27.12
N ARG A 76 1.30 3.24 -25.86
CA ARG A 76 0.34 3.00 -24.78
C ARG A 76 -0.38 4.27 -24.29
N ASN A 77 0.13 5.46 -24.57
CA ASN A 77 -0.42 6.74 -24.08
C ASN A 77 -0.65 6.76 -22.54
N PHE A 78 0.32 6.26 -21.77
CA PHE A 78 0.29 6.28 -20.31
C PHE A 78 1.16 7.40 -19.75
N GLY A 79 0.74 7.97 -18.63
CA GLY A 79 1.56 8.89 -17.83
C GLY A 79 2.39 8.07 -16.84
N LEU A 80 3.68 8.34 -16.76
CA LEU A 80 4.60 7.58 -15.90
C LEU A 80 5.48 8.52 -15.09
N VAL A 81 5.44 8.36 -13.77
CA VAL A 81 6.30 9.07 -12.82
C VAL A 81 7.21 8.08 -12.11
N PHE A 82 8.51 8.28 -12.28
CA PHE A 82 9.55 7.49 -11.63
C PHE A 82 9.98 8.12 -10.30
N GLN A 83 10.59 7.30 -9.45
CA GLN A 83 11.22 7.66 -8.18
C GLN A 83 12.13 8.91 -8.26
N SER A 84 12.95 9.04 -9.32
CA SER A 84 13.89 10.16 -9.49
C SER A 84 13.28 11.40 -10.17
N TYR A 85 11.97 11.41 -10.42
CA TYR A 85 11.20 12.40 -11.19
C TYR A 85 11.57 12.48 -12.69
N ALA A 86 12.81 12.14 -13.04
CA ALA A 86 13.37 12.16 -14.39
C ALA A 86 13.09 13.49 -15.14
N LEU A 87 13.18 14.63 -14.44
CA LEU A 87 13.02 15.95 -15.06
C LEU A 87 14.24 16.30 -15.91
N PHE A 88 14.01 17.01 -17.02
CA PHE A 88 15.09 17.51 -17.86
C PHE A 88 15.70 18.75 -17.20
N PRO A 89 16.96 18.69 -16.72
CA PRO A 89 17.53 19.74 -15.87
C PRO A 89 17.82 21.04 -16.63
N HIS A 90 17.91 20.96 -17.95
CA HIS A 90 18.18 22.07 -18.87
C HIS A 90 16.92 22.73 -19.43
N LEU A 91 15.73 22.21 -19.08
CA LEU A 91 14.44 22.76 -19.52
C LEU A 91 13.76 23.49 -18.35
N SER A 92 13.01 24.53 -18.67
CA SER A 92 12.12 25.19 -17.70
C SER A 92 10.99 24.25 -17.26
N VAL A 93 10.21 24.64 -16.25
CA VAL A 93 8.99 23.92 -15.86
C VAL A 93 8.02 23.82 -17.03
N TYR A 94 7.76 24.95 -17.70
CA TYR A 94 6.93 24.99 -18.90
C TYR A 94 7.43 24.02 -19.96
N ASP A 95 8.72 24.04 -20.26
CA ASP A 95 9.31 23.19 -21.31
C ASP A 95 9.33 21.71 -20.92
N ASN A 96 9.53 21.38 -19.64
CA ASN A 96 9.42 20.02 -19.13
C ASN A 96 8.01 19.47 -19.37
N VAL A 97 6.97 20.26 -19.07
CA VAL A 97 5.58 19.86 -19.27
C VAL A 97 5.23 19.82 -20.76
N ALA A 98 5.61 20.82 -21.53
CA ALA A 98 5.33 20.91 -22.97
C ALA A 98 6.00 19.81 -23.82
N PHE A 99 7.06 19.16 -23.30
CA PHE A 99 7.91 18.23 -24.05
C PHE A 99 7.09 17.14 -24.77
N GLY A 100 6.23 16.42 -24.06
CA GLY A 100 5.46 15.31 -24.63
C GLY A 100 4.49 15.75 -25.74
N LEU A 101 3.90 16.94 -25.62
CA LEU A 101 3.01 17.51 -26.63
C LEU A 101 3.78 17.93 -27.89
N ARG A 102 4.97 18.52 -27.72
CA ARG A 102 5.86 18.88 -28.83
C ARG A 102 6.32 17.66 -29.60
N THR A 103 6.67 16.57 -28.92
CA THR A 103 7.03 15.29 -29.57
C THR A 103 5.88 14.73 -30.42
N ARG A 104 4.63 14.96 -30.01
CA ARG A 104 3.42 14.61 -30.78
C ARG A 104 3.10 15.59 -31.91
N LYS A 105 3.93 16.61 -32.13
CA LYS A 105 3.77 17.65 -33.16
C LYS A 105 2.41 18.36 -33.08
N MET A 106 1.91 18.58 -31.86
CA MET A 106 0.68 19.34 -31.65
C MET A 106 0.87 20.82 -31.99
N ASP A 107 -0.23 21.50 -32.31
CA ASP A 107 -0.24 22.93 -32.58
C ASP A 107 0.27 23.75 -31.37
N LYS A 108 0.98 24.85 -31.65
CA LYS A 108 1.65 25.67 -30.63
C LYS A 108 0.66 26.34 -29.68
N GLU A 109 -0.47 26.83 -30.18
CA GLU A 109 -1.49 27.47 -29.33
C GLU A 109 -2.16 26.44 -28.43
N LEU A 110 -2.42 25.25 -28.97
CA LEU A 110 -2.97 24.14 -28.19
C LEU A 110 -2.00 23.66 -27.10
N ILE A 111 -0.69 23.61 -27.40
CA ILE A 111 0.35 23.30 -26.41
C ILE A 111 0.32 24.34 -25.28
N ASP A 112 0.35 25.62 -25.61
CA ASP A 112 0.37 26.69 -24.60
C ASP A 112 -0.85 26.64 -23.69
N LYS A 113 -2.04 26.43 -24.27
CA LYS A 113 -3.28 26.23 -23.51
C LYS A 113 -3.18 25.06 -22.54
N LYS A 114 -2.87 23.85 -23.04
CA LYS A 114 -2.79 22.63 -22.22
C LYS A 114 -1.74 22.73 -21.11
N VAL A 115 -0.60 23.36 -21.40
CA VAL A 115 0.46 23.55 -20.41
C VAL A 115 0.02 24.52 -19.32
N LYS A 116 -0.58 25.66 -19.67
CA LYS A 116 -1.10 26.61 -18.68
C LYS A 116 -2.17 25.98 -17.79
N ASP A 117 -3.13 25.27 -18.39
CA ASP A 117 -4.21 24.59 -17.67
C ASP A 117 -3.66 23.58 -16.66
N ILE A 118 -2.70 22.72 -17.05
CA ILE A 118 -2.15 21.72 -16.14
C ILE A 118 -1.23 22.35 -15.07
N LEU A 119 -0.51 23.43 -15.40
CA LEU A 119 0.32 24.13 -14.42
C LEU A 119 -0.56 24.81 -13.35
N GLU A 120 -1.71 25.35 -13.73
CA GLU A 120 -2.69 25.87 -12.78
C GLU A 120 -3.24 24.76 -11.88
N VAL A 121 -3.66 23.63 -12.47
CA VAL A 121 -4.17 22.47 -11.74
C VAL A 121 -3.15 21.95 -10.73
N CYS A 122 -1.85 21.95 -11.05
CA CYS A 122 -0.78 21.53 -10.16
C CYS A 122 -0.21 22.65 -9.26
N GLY A 123 -0.75 23.88 -9.31
CA GLY A 123 -0.28 25.02 -8.52
C GLY A 123 1.18 25.39 -8.82
N LEU A 124 1.52 25.44 -10.10
CA LEU A 124 2.86 25.70 -10.65
C LEU A 124 2.91 26.93 -11.58
N SER A 125 1.82 27.67 -11.76
CA SER A 125 1.72 28.79 -12.71
C SER A 125 2.85 29.81 -12.53
N ASP A 126 3.12 30.25 -11.29
CA ASP A 126 4.18 31.23 -10.98
C ASP A 126 5.61 30.67 -11.12
N LEU A 127 5.73 29.35 -11.32
CA LEU A 127 7.01 28.64 -11.43
C LEU A 127 7.34 28.22 -12.86
N ALA A 128 6.49 28.56 -13.84
CA ALA A 128 6.61 28.11 -15.23
C ALA A 128 8.00 28.35 -15.86
N ASN A 129 8.65 29.47 -15.52
CA ASN A 129 9.96 29.84 -16.06
C ASN A 129 11.15 29.33 -15.23
N ARG A 130 10.91 28.67 -14.08
CA ARG A 130 12.00 28.13 -13.26
C ARG A 130 12.57 26.86 -13.86
N PHE A 131 13.81 26.55 -13.50
CA PHE A 131 14.47 25.29 -13.80
C PHE A 131 14.40 24.34 -12.60
N PRO A 132 14.46 23.00 -12.79
CA PRO A 132 14.36 22.02 -11.71
C PRO A 132 15.31 22.23 -10.52
N ARG A 133 16.50 22.81 -10.78
CA ARG A 133 17.50 23.12 -9.73
C ARG A 133 17.06 24.24 -8.77
N GLN A 134 16.08 25.06 -9.16
CA GLN A 134 15.55 26.19 -8.38
C GLN A 134 14.28 25.82 -7.59
N MET A 135 13.97 24.53 -7.49
CA MET A 135 12.71 24.01 -6.95
C MET A 135 12.94 23.09 -5.76
N SER A 136 11.97 23.05 -4.84
CA SER A 136 11.93 22.05 -3.76
C SER A 136 11.59 20.65 -4.29
N GLY A 137 11.76 19.62 -3.47
CA GLY A 137 11.44 18.22 -3.85
C GLY A 137 9.99 18.05 -4.31
N GLY A 138 9.02 18.59 -3.56
CA GLY A 138 7.59 18.46 -3.87
C GLY A 138 7.18 19.33 -5.05
N GLN A 139 7.85 20.47 -5.27
CA GLN A 139 7.69 21.24 -6.50
C GLN A 139 8.16 20.44 -7.72
N ARG A 140 9.34 19.81 -7.67
CA ARG A 140 9.83 18.92 -8.74
C ARG A 140 8.87 17.75 -8.99
N GLN A 141 8.33 17.15 -7.95
CA GLN A 141 7.36 16.07 -8.09
C GLN A 141 6.07 16.55 -8.79
N ARG A 142 5.55 17.72 -8.41
CA ARG A 142 4.39 18.32 -9.10
C ARG A 142 4.67 18.59 -10.58
N VAL A 143 5.89 19.00 -10.93
CA VAL A 143 6.29 19.16 -12.35
C VAL A 143 6.28 17.81 -13.07
N ALA A 144 6.76 16.73 -12.43
CA ALA A 144 6.73 15.40 -13.02
C ALA A 144 5.31 14.87 -13.22
N LEU A 145 4.41 15.15 -12.26
CA LEU A 145 2.98 14.86 -12.39
C LEU A 145 2.36 15.66 -13.53
N ALA A 146 2.56 16.99 -13.56
CA ALA A 146 2.04 17.85 -14.62
C ALA A 146 2.50 17.39 -16.02
N ARG A 147 3.78 17.06 -16.18
CA ARG A 147 4.34 16.52 -17.42
C ARG A 147 3.70 15.21 -17.84
N SER A 148 3.35 14.35 -16.88
CA SER A 148 2.71 13.06 -17.16
C SER A 148 1.24 13.21 -17.50
N LEU A 149 0.56 14.20 -16.91
CA LEU A 149 -0.88 14.42 -17.04
C LEU A 149 -1.26 15.26 -18.26
N VAL A 150 -0.38 16.16 -18.73
CA VAL A 150 -0.67 17.10 -19.82
C VAL A 150 -1.03 16.40 -21.14
N ILE A 151 -0.55 15.17 -21.34
CA ILE A 151 -0.85 14.34 -22.52
C ILE A 151 -2.21 13.63 -22.43
N GLU A 152 -2.99 13.88 -21.36
CA GLU A 152 -4.29 13.27 -21.06
C GLU A 152 -4.24 11.74 -21.19
N PRO A 153 -3.40 11.07 -20.38
CA PRO A 153 -3.16 9.65 -20.54
C PRO A 153 -4.35 8.81 -20.06
N LYS A 154 -4.51 7.60 -20.63
CA LYS A 154 -5.56 6.65 -20.20
C LYS A 154 -5.29 6.08 -18.79
N LEU A 155 -4.01 5.99 -18.40
CA LEU A 155 -3.54 5.51 -17.10
C LEU A 155 -2.41 6.38 -16.57
N LEU A 156 -2.38 6.58 -15.25
CA LEU A 156 -1.25 7.14 -14.51
C LEU A 156 -0.54 6.04 -13.73
N LEU A 157 0.77 5.89 -13.95
CA LEU A 157 1.61 4.92 -13.28
C LEU A 157 2.62 5.66 -12.41
N LEU A 158 2.65 5.35 -11.11
CA LEU A 158 3.49 6.02 -10.13
C LEU A 158 4.39 4.99 -9.44
N ASP A 159 5.69 5.01 -9.73
CA ASP A 159 6.68 4.05 -9.19
C ASP A 159 7.51 4.72 -8.08
N GLU A 160 7.17 4.43 -6.83
CA GLU A 160 7.75 5.02 -5.61
C GLU A 160 7.89 6.56 -5.66
N PRO A 161 6.83 7.29 -6.03
CA PRO A 161 6.95 8.70 -6.36
C PRO A 161 7.31 9.60 -5.15
N LEU A 162 7.20 9.08 -3.93
CA LEU A 162 7.39 9.81 -2.67
C LEU A 162 8.66 9.45 -1.89
N SER A 163 9.44 8.47 -2.35
CA SER A 163 10.57 7.92 -1.58
C SER A 163 11.68 8.95 -1.29
N ASN A 164 11.84 9.93 -2.18
CA ASN A 164 12.92 10.93 -2.14
C ASN A 164 12.54 12.21 -1.38
N LEU A 165 11.44 12.18 -0.62
CA LEU A 165 10.91 13.31 0.13
C LEU A 165 11.04 13.09 1.63
N ASP A 166 11.26 14.18 2.36
CA ASP A 166 11.14 14.21 3.82
C ASP A 166 9.69 13.95 4.28
N ALA A 167 9.52 13.58 5.55
CA ALA A 167 8.23 13.15 6.09
C ALA A 167 7.11 14.20 5.95
N LYS A 168 7.39 15.48 6.17
CA LYS A 168 6.38 16.55 6.09
C LYS A 168 5.93 16.76 4.65
N LEU A 169 6.88 16.77 3.73
CA LEU A 169 6.62 16.93 2.30
C LEU A 169 5.94 15.70 1.69
N ARG A 170 6.29 14.49 2.14
CA ARG A 170 5.60 13.25 1.78
C ARG A 170 4.12 13.32 2.14
N LEU A 171 3.79 13.77 3.35
CA LEU A 171 2.40 13.88 3.79
C LEU A 171 1.59 14.89 2.97
N SER A 172 2.14 16.06 2.67
CA SER A 172 1.44 17.03 1.82
C SER A 172 1.28 16.53 0.38
N MET A 173 2.31 15.88 -0.18
CA MET A 173 2.27 15.35 -1.54
C MET A 173 1.32 14.17 -1.71
N ARG A 174 1.13 13.32 -0.69
CA ARG A 174 0.10 12.28 -0.68
C ARG A 174 -1.29 12.85 -0.92
N VAL A 175 -1.65 13.88 -0.15
CA VAL A 175 -2.94 14.56 -0.25
C VAL A 175 -3.10 15.20 -1.62
N GLU A 176 -2.03 15.79 -2.14
CA GLU A 176 -2.04 16.44 -3.46
C GLU A 176 -2.25 15.43 -4.60
N ILE A 177 -1.55 14.29 -4.58
CA ILE A 177 -1.75 13.21 -5.57
C ILE A 177 -3.20 12.75 -5.57
N LYS A 178 -3.77 12.46 -4.39
CA LYS A 178 -5.17 12.04 -4.26
C LYS A 178 -6.15 13.09 -4.80
N ARG A 179 -5.90 14.37 -4.50
CA ARG A 179 -6.72 15.48 -5.00
C ARG A 179 -6.66 15.60 -6.53
N LEU A 180 -5.45 15.58 -7.10
CA LEU A 180 -5.25 15.66 -8.54
C LEU A 180 -5.91 14.48 -9.26
N GLN A 181 -5.68 13.26 -8.74
CA GLN A 181 -6.27 12.04 -9.28
C GLN A 181 -7.80 12.11 -9.30
N LYS A 182 -8.43 12.50 -8.17
CA LYS A 182 -9.88 12.67 -8.10
C LYS A 182 -10.41 13.78 -8.99
N LYS A 183 -9.73 14.93 -9.04
CA LYS A 183 -10.13 16.07 -9.87
C LYS A 183 -10.12 15.72 -11.37
N LEU A 184 -9.18 14.89 -11.80
CA LEU A 184 -9.02 14.48 -13.19
C LEU A 184 -9.74 13.17 -13.54
N GLY A 185 -10.22 12.42 -12.54
CA GLY A 185 -10.86 11.12 -12.74
C GLY A 185 -9.95 10.09 -13.40
N ILE A 186 -8.63 10.21 -13.22
CA ILE A 186 -7.65 9.37 -13.90
C ILE A 186 -7.41 8.06 -13.12
N THR A 187 -7.54 6.92 -13.80
CA THR A 187 -7.19 5.62 -13.21
C THR A 187 -5.69 5.55 -12.96
N THR A 188 -5.31 5.16 -11.74
CA THR A 188 -3.93 5.27 -11.27
C THR A 188 -3.46 3.98 -10.62
N LEU A 189 -2.27 3.49 -11.02
CA LEU A 189 -1.51 2.49 -10.26
C LEU A 189 -0.40 3.17 -9.48
N PHE A 190 -0.36 2.92 -8.18
CA PHE A 190 0.62 3.48 -7.25
C PHE A 190 1.47 2.38 -6.62
N VAL A 191 2.79 2.46 -6.73
CA VAL A 191 3.71 1.51 -6.11
C VAL A 191 4.42 2.19 -4.96
N THR A 192 4.36 1.57 -3.79
CA THR A 192 5.12 1.98 -2.61
C THR A 192 5.49 0.79 -1.74
N HIS A 193 6.44 1.00 -0.84
CA HIS A 193 6.75 0.11 0.26
C HIS A 193 6.21 0.65 1.61
N ASP A 194 5.65 1.86 1.63
CA ASP A 194 5.13 2.53 2.82
C ASP A 194 3.62 2.29 2.97
N GLN A 195 3.23 1.71 4.10
CA GLN A 195 1.84 1.34 4.38
C GLN A 195 0.95 2.54 4.63
N GLU A 196 1.47 3.58 5.31
CA GLU A 196 0.71 4.80 5.55
C GLU A 196 0.43 5.54 4.24
N GLU A 197 1.38 5.53 3.31
CA GLU A 197 1.14 6.04 1.97
C GLU A 197 0.01 5.29 1.29
N CYS A 198 0.13 3.97 1.24
CA CYS A 198 -0.84 3.10 0.62
C CYS A 198 -2.26 3.30 1.16
N PHE A 199 -2.45 3.23 2.48
CA PHE A 199 -3.77 3.30 3.10
C PHE A 199 -4.39 4.71 3.07
N SER A 200 -3.58 5.77 3.00
CA SER A 200 -4.12 7.14 3.01
C SER A 200 -4.66 7.60 1.66
N ILE A 201 -4.08 7.13 0.54
CA ILE A 201 -4.40 7.66 -0.79
C ILE A 201 -5.27 6.74 -1.63
N SER A 202 -5.23 5.42 -1.40
CA SER A 202 -5.89 4.44 -2.25
C SER A 202 -7.37 4.23 -2.00
N ASP A 203 -8.06 3.87 -3.07
CA ASP A 203 -9.41 3.32 -3.03
C ASP A 203 -9.35 1.80 -2.78
N LYS A 204 -8.41 1.10 -3.41
CA LYS A 204 -8.07 -0.32 -3.15
C LYS A 204 -6.57 -0.55 -3.06
N VAL A 205 -6.19 -1.61 -2.36
CA VAL A 205 -4.81 -2.02 -2.14
C VAL A 205 -4.65 -3.48 -2.50
N ALA A 206 -3.69 -3.79 -3.36
CA ALA A 206 -3.26 -5.15 -3.66
C ALA A 206 -2.00 -5.47 -2.83
N VAL A 207 -2.16 -6.28 -1.78
CA VAL A 207 -1.06 -6.77 -0.95
C VAL A 207 -0.40 -7.95 -1.65
N MET A 208 0.86 -7.79 -2.01
CA MET A 208 1.64 -8.73 -2.80
C MET A 208 2.66 -9.49 -1.96
N ASN A 209 2.74 -10.80 -2.17
CA ASN A 209 3.73 -11.68 -1.58
C ASN A 209 4.26 -12.65 -2.64
N GLY A 210 5.58 -12.81 -2.73
CA GLY A 210 6.18 -13.86 -3.58
C GLY A 210 5.71 -13.93 -5.05
N GLY A 211 5.25 -12.81 -5.63
CA GLY A 211 4.76 -12.73 -7.01
C GLY A 211 3.26 -12.89 -7.22
N VAL A 212 2.48 -13.01 -6.13
CA VAL A 212 1.01 -13.12 -6.16
C VAL A 212 0.38 -12.02 -5.31
N ILE A 213 -0.92 -11.78 -5.51
CA ILE A 213 -1.73 -10.90 -4.65
C ILE A 213 -2.42 -11.78 -3.61
N GLU A 214 -2.08 -11.56 -2.33
CA GLU A 214 -2.64 -12.27 -1.17
C GLU A 214 -4.02 -11.72 -0.79
N GLN A 215 -4.20 -10.41 -0.93
CA GLN A 215 -5.44 -9.74 -0.64
C GLN A 215 -5.58 -8.47 -1.49
N TYR A 216 -6.78 -8.27 -2.03
CA TYR A 216 -7.14 -7.08 -2.80
C TYR A 216 -8.45 -6.51 -2.26
N ASP A 217 -8.37 -5.44 -1.47
CA ASP A 217 -9.55 -4.81 -0.88
C ASP A 217 -9.30 -3.34 -0.50
N THR A 218 -10.28 -2.68 0.14
CA THR A 218 -10.11 -1.30 0.63
C THR A 218 -9.09 -1.27 1.76
N PRO A 219 -8.36 -0.15 1.95
CA PRO A 219 -7.46 0.02 3.07
C PRO A 219 -8.06 -0.38 4.42
N GLU A 220 -9.31 0.01 4.68
CA GLU A 220 -10.00 -0.27 5.94
C GLU A 220 -10.27 -1.77 6.12
N ASN A 221 -10.67 -2.47 5.06
CA ASN A 221 -10.93 -3.90 5.13
C ASN A 221 -9.64 -4.69 5.30
N ILE A 222 -8.57 -4.35 4.58
CA ILE A 222 -7.27 -4.99 4.76
C ILE A 222 -6.79 -4.76 6.19
N TYR A 223 -6.87 -3.52 6.68
CA TYR A 223 -6.42 -3.19 8.03
C TYR A 223 -7.22 -3.91 9.12
N ARG A 224 -8.53 -4.04 8.98
CA ARG A 224 -9.40 -4.64 10.00
C ARG A 224 -9.51 -6.16 9.90
N ARG A 225 -9.45 -6.70 8.69
CA ARG A 225 -9.70 -8.11 8.36
C ARG A 225 -8.66 -8.61 7.35
N PRO A 226 -7.39 -8.73 7.77
CA PRO A 226 -6.39 -9.39 6.93
C PRO A 226 -6.82 -10.83 6.62
N ALA A 227 -6.63 -11.27 5.37
CA ALA A 227 -7.10 -12.59 4.91
C ALA A 227 -6.14 -13.74 5.31
N THR A 228 -4.84 -13.46 5.36
CA THR A 228 -3.78 -14.44 5.66
C THR A 228 -2.87 -13.93 6.75
N GLU A 229 -2.17 -14.86 7.42
CA GLU A 229 -1.16 -14.55 8.43
C GLU A 229 -0.09 -13.60 7.89
N PHE A 230 0.35 -13.81 6.64
CA PHE A 230 1.27 -12.92 5.97
C PHE A 230 0.75 -11.48 5.93
N VAL A 231 -0.50 -11.28 5.47
CA VAL A 231 -1.07 -9.93 5.39
C VAL A 231 -1.16 -9.33 6.79
N ALA A 232 -1.65 -10.06 7.77
CA ALA A 232 -1.77 -9.61 9.15
C ALA A 232 -0.42 -9.14 9.73
N ARG A 233 0.62 -9.97 9.61
CA ARG A 233 1.98 -9.63 10.03
C ARG A 233 2.47 -8.39 9.31
N PHE A 234 2.23 -8.32 8.01
CA PHE A 234 2.67 -7.20 7.20
C PHE A 234 2.03 -5.89 7.68
N ILE A 235 0.74 -5.88 8.06
CA ILE A 235 0.01 -4.66 8.46
C ILE A 235 0.00 -4.36 9.98
N GLY A 236 0.96 -4.93 10.72
CA GLY A 236 1.21 -4.57 12.12
C GLY A 236 0.48 -5.41 13.17
N PHE A 237 -0.04 -6.59 12.81
CA PHE A 237 -0.34 -7.61 13.82
C PHE A 237 0.96 -8.29 14.25
N GLU A 238 1.17 -8.42 15.55
CA GLU A 238 2.41 -9.00 16.11
C GLU A 238 2.16 -10.21 17.00
N ASN A 239 0.97 -10.30 17.60
CA ASN A 239 0.60 -11.40 18.48
C ASN A 239 -0.16 -12.44 17.68
N PHE A 240 0.36 -13.68 17.64
CA PHE A 240 -0.28 -14.81 16.97
C PHE A 240 -0.41 -15.93 17.98
N LEU A 241 -1.62 -16.47 18.06
CA LEU A 241 -2.05 -17.47 19.01
C LEU A 241 -2.53 -18.68 18.24
N ASP A 242 -1.95 -19.82 18.56
CA ASP A 242 -2.27 -21.10 17.92
C ASP A 242 -3.53 -21.66 18.56
N VAL A 243 -4.63 -21.58 17.84
CA VAL A 243 -5.96 -21.88 18.36
C VAL A 243 -6.68 -22.97 17.57
N GLU A 244 -7.49 -23.75 18.27
CA GLU A 244 -8.41 -24.73 17.69
C GLU A 244 -9.86 -24.29 17.94
N LYS A 245 -10.73 -24.43 16.93
CA LYS A 245 -12.18 -24.15 17.08
C LYS A 245 -12.81 -25.21 17.97
N LYS A 246 -13.45 -24.79 19.06
CA LYS A 246 -14.17 -25.67 20.00
C LYS A 246 -15.69 -25.57 19.86
N ALA A 247 -16.19 -24.36 19.57
CA ALA A 247 -17.58 -24.08 19.24
C ALA A 247 -17.64 -22.79 18.40
N ASP A 248 -18.83 -22.41 17.92
CA ASP A 248 -19.03 -21.15 17.21
C ASP A 248 -18.51 -19.98 18.06
N HIS A 249 -17.67 -19.15 17.46
CA HIS A 249 -17.00 -18.02 18.10
C HIS A 249 -16.03 -18.37 19.25
N LEU A 250 -15.83 -19.66 19.58
CA LEU A 250 -15.02 -20.10 20.71
C LEU A 250 -13.83 -20.94 20.27
N TYR A 251 -12.63 -20.45 20.60
CA TYR A 251 -11.36 -20.99 20.17
C TYR A 251 -10.47 -21.27 21.39
N VAL A 252 -9.67 -22.34 21.36
CA VAL A 252 -8.85 -22.75 22.51
C VAL A 252 -7.38 -22.92 22.13
N LEU A 253 -6.48 -22.54 23.05
CA LEU A 253 -5.06 -22.88 22.96
C LEU A 253 -4.82 -24.32 23.37
N SER A 254 -3.61 -24.81 23.11
CA SER A 254 -3.14 -26.14 23.52
C SER A 254 -3.15 -26.38 25.04
N ASP A 255 -3.07 -25.32 25.85
CA ASP A 255 -3.18 -25.39 27.31
C ASP A 255 -4.62 -25.36 27.85
N GLY A 256 -5.61 -25.26 26.96
CA GLY A 256 -7.04 -25.22 27.27
C GLY A 256 -7.62 -23.82 27.51
N THR A 257 -6.80 -22.76 27.45
CA THR A 257 -7.28 -21.37 27.56
C THR A 257 -8.22 -21.05 26.40
N ALA A 258 -9.41 -20.53 26.72
CA ALA A 258 -10.45 -20.25 25.73
C ALA A 258 -10.59 -18.76 25.43
N PHE A 259 -10.78 -18.46 24.15
CA PHE A 259 -11.00 -17.12 23.60
C PHE A 259 -12.30 -17.07 22.80
N LYS A 260 -13.07 -16.02 23.02
CA LYS A 260 -14.18 -15.61 22.17
C LYS A 260 -13.69 -14.62 21.12
N THR A 261 -14.18 -14.76 19.88
CA THR A 261 -13.93 -13.82 18.78
C THR A 261 -15.22 -13.54 18.02
N ALA A 262 -15.37 -12.30 17.54
CA ALA A 262 -16.50 -11.90 16.72
C ALA A 262 -16.49 -12.57 15.32
N MET A 263 -15.39 -13.24 14.96
CA MET A 263 -15.28 -14.03 13.73
C MET A 263 -15.63 -15.49 13.97
N ASP A 264 -16.09 -16.15 12.92
CA ASP A 264 -16.20 -17.59 12.93
C ASP A 264 -15.77 -18.16 11.57
N LEU A 265 -14.82 -19.08 11.59
CA LEU A 265 -14.28 -19.72 10.39
C LEU A 265 -14.40 -21.24 10.53
N ASP A 266 -14.91 -21.88 9.48
CA ASP A 266 -15.07 -23.34 9.44
C ASP A 266 -13.86 -24.01 8.78
N GLY A 267 -13.31 -25.02 9.47
CA GLY A 267 -12.29 -25.96 8.97
C GLY A 267 -10.94 -25.34 8.58
N GLY A 268 -9.83 -26.05 8.77
CA GLY A 268 -8.48 -25.57 8.41
C GLY A 268 -7.65 -25.07 9.60
N GLU A 269 -6.39 -24.75 9.34
CA GLU A 269 -5.46 -24.25 10.35
C GLU A 269 -5.52 -22.72 10.41
N TYR A 270 -5.86 -22.19 11.58
CA TYR A 270 -6.03 -20.76 11.84
C TYR A 270 -5.09 -20.29 12.94
N ALA A 271 -4.70 -19.03 12.87
CA ALA A 271 -4.13 -18.32 14.00
C ALA A 271 -5.11 -17.22 14.45
N ALA A 272 -5.31 -17.09 15.75
CA ALA A 272 -5.92 -15.90 16.32
C ALA A 272 -4.85 -14.82 16.46
N THR A 273 -5.15 -13.60 16.07
CA THR A 273 -4.19 -12.51 16.06
C THR A 273 -4.78 -11.19 16.51
N ILE A 274 -3.97 -10.40 17.20
CA ILE A 274 -4.35 -9.09 17.74
C ILE A 274 -3.16 -8.13 17.70
N ARG A 275 -3.42 -6.85 17.49
CA ARG A 275 -2.38 -5.82 17.54
C ARG A 275 -1.93 -5.54 18.97
N PRO A 276 -0.66 -5.17 19.18
CA PRO A 276 -0.19 -4.72 20.49
C PRO A 276 -1.02 -3.58 21.09
N ASP A 277 -1.49 -2.65 20.26
CA ASP A 277 -2.30 -1.49 20.69
C ASP A 277 -3.77 -1.82 21.04
N ASP A 278 -4.27 -2.99 20.63
CA ASP A 278 -5.65 -3.42 20.91
C ASP A 278 -5.78 -4.25 22.20
N ILE A 279 -4.66 -4.72 22.77
CA ILE A 279 -4.63 -5.45 24.05
C ILE A 279 -4.77 -4.45 25.21
N ARG A 280 -5.60 -4.79 26.20
CA ARG A 280 -5.90 -3.93 27.35
C ARG A 280 -5.48 -4.59 28.66
N LEU A 281 -5.34 -3.82 29.72
CA LEU A 281 -5.25 -4.37 31.07
C LEU A 281 -6.62 -4.86 31.52
N ALA A 282 -6.67 -6.09 32.02
CA ALA A 282 -7.85 -6.64 32.66
C ALA A 282 -7.95 -6.12 34.10
N ASP A 283 -9.09 -5.52 34.46
CA ASP A 283 -9.55 -5.40 35.84
C ASP A 283 -10.33 -6.66 36.27
N ASP A 284 -10.85 -6.68 37.49
CA ASP A 284 -11.59 -7.83 38.04
C ASP A 284 -12.92 -8.12 37.32
N LYS A 285 -13.36 -7.24 36.40
CA LYS A 285 -14.58 -7.45 35.62
C LYS A 285 -14.33 -8.34 34.39
N PHE A 286 -13.08 -8.46 33.94
CA PHE A 286 -12.73 -9.32 32.83
C PHE A 286 -12.33 -10.71 33.33
N SER A 287 -13.15 -11.70 32.99
CA SER A 287 -12.90 -13.12 33.25
C SER A 287 -12.65 -13.92 31.97
N GLU A 288 -13.13 -13.44 30.82
CA GLU A 288 -12.98 -14.07 29.51
C GLU A 288 -11.92 -13.35 28.68
N ASN A 289 -11.25 -14.08 27.78
CA ASN A 289 -10.15 -13.59 26.93
C ASN A 289 -9.01 -12.92 27.72
N VAL A 290 -8.71 -13.44 28.92
CA VAL A 290 -7.65 -12.90 29.77
C VAL A 290 -6.46 -13.85 29.82
N LEU A 291 -5.27 -13.32 29.55
CA LEU A 291 -4.00 -13.99 29.77
C LEU A 291 -3.21 -13.27 30.85
N SER A 292 -2.74 -14.02 31.85
CA SER A 292 -1.80 -13.50 32.83
C SER A 292 -0.37 -13.77 32.38
N GLY A 293 0.52 -12.84 32.63
CA GLY A 293 1.92 -13.02 32.30
C GLY A 293 2.84 -12.05 33.01
N LYS A 294 4.13 -12.34 32.93
CA LYS A 294 5.18 -11.56 33.57
C LYS A 294 5.82 -10.62 32.54
N VAL A 295 6.02 -9.36 32.90
CA VAL A 295 6.74 -8.41 32.05
C VAL A 295 8.19 -8.87 31.92
N GLY A 296 8.60 -9.17 30.68
CA GLY A 296 9.99 -9.36 30.29
C GLY A 296 10.58 -8.00 29.91
N VAL A 297 10.80 -7.78 28.62
CA VAL A 297 11.46 -6.59 28.09
C VAL A 297 10.47 -5.42 27.96
N ARG A 298 10.95 -4.20 28.27
CA ARG A 298 10.23 -2.95 28.02
C ARG A 298 11.01 -2.03 27.08
N THR A 299 10.34 -1.53 26.05
CA THR A 299 10.90 -0.57 25.07
C THR A 299 10.06 0.70 25.01
N PHE A 300 10.69 1.87 24.97
CA PHE A 300 10.01 3.16 24.78
C PHE A 300 9.91 3.51 23.30
N LEU A 301 8.69 3.69 22.79
CA LEU A 301 8.39 4.01 21.37
C LEU A 301 8.13 5.52 21.15
N GLY A 302 8.51 6.38 22.11
CA GLY A 302 8.33 7.83 22.04
C GLY A 302 6.97 8.31 22.58
N LYS A 303 5.86 7.69 22.14
CA LYS A 303 4.49 8.04 22.60
C LYS A 303 3.82 6.97 23.47
N SER A 304 4.45 5.81 23.57
CA SER A 304 3.95 4.63 24.29
C SER A 304 5.13 3.77 24.72
N TYR A 305 4.88 2.83 25.62
CA TYR A 305 5.78 1.73 25.92
C TYR A 305 5.27 0.46 25.25
N GLN A 306 6.17 -0.30 24.63
CA GLN A 306 5.93 -1.67 24.23
C GLN A 306 6.52 -2.60 25.29
N TYR A 307 5.72 -3.57 25.71
CA TYR A 307 6.07 -4.59 26.69
C TYR A 307 6.02 -5.96 26.03
N GLU A 308 7.04 -6.78 26.24
CA GLU A 308 7.02 -8.21 25.96
C GLU A 308 6.60 -8.92 27.25
N VAL A 309 5.43 -9.55 27.23
CA VAL A 309 4.83 -10.21 28.39
C VAL A 309 4.87 -11.73 28.17
N GLU A 310 5.58 -12.43 29.04
CA GLU A 310 5.68 -13.89 29.04
C GLU A 310 4.38 -14.48 29.60
N THR A 311 3.58 -15.11 28.74
CA THR A 311 2.30 -15.75 29.11
C THR A 311 2.36 -17.26 28.84
N ALA A 312 1.33 -18.00 29.30
CA ALA A 312 1.18 -19.42 28.95
C ALA A 312 1.04 -19.66 27.43
N ALA A 313 0.56 -18.64 26.69
CA ALA A 313 0.41 -18.67 25.24
C ALA A 313 1.67 -18.25 24.46
N GLY A 314 2.80 -18.04 25.16
CA GLY A 314 4.02 -17.47 24.59
C GLY A 314 4.18 -15.98 24.93
N VAL A 315 5.12 -15.33 24.24
CA VAL A 315 5.42 -13.90 24.48
C VAL A 315 4.46 -13.03 23.70
N LEU A 316 3.69 -12.20 24.41
CA LEU A 316 2.80 -11.20 23.83
C LEU A 316 3.42 -9.81 23.88
N LYS A 317 3.38 -9.11 22.75
CA LYS A 317 3.72 -7.69 22.67
C LYS A 317 2.49 -6.84 22.92
N VAL A 318 2.61 -5.89 23.84
CA VAL A 318 1.51 -5.00 24.22
C VAL A 318 2.00 -3.57 24.28
N ASN A 319 1.26 -2.66 23.66
CA ASN A 319 1.55 -1.22 23.72
C ASN A 319 0.65 -0.57 24.77
N MET A 320 1.23 0.16 25.72
CA MET A 320 0.50 0.94 26.72
C MET A 320 0.94 2.41 26.68
N GLY A 321 0.05 3.29 27.11
CA GLY A 321 0.35 4.72 27.28
C GLY A 321 1.47 4.97 28.31
N THR A 322 1.89 6.22 28.42
CA THR A 322 2.97 6.63 29.36
C THR A 322 2.48 6.90 30.78
N ASP A 323 1.16 6.84 31.00
CA ASP A 323 0.53 7.20 32.28
C ASP A 323 0.92 6.24 33.42
N HIS A 324 1.19 4.98 33.07
CA HIS A 324 1.65 3.98 34.02
C HIS A 324 2.79 3.18 33.41
N VAL A 325 3.87 3.03 34.19
CA VAL A 325 5.10 2.39 33.73
C VAL A 325 5.33 1.12 34.53
N PHE A 326 5.13 -0.02 33.88
CA PHE A 326 5.47 -1.33 34.44
C PHE A 326 6.97 -1.59 34.37
N LYS A 327 7.48 -2.37 35.32
CA LYS A 327 8.87 -2.81 35.42
C LYS A 327 8.98 -4.27 35.00
N GLU A 328 10.19 -4.65 34.60
CA GLU A 328 10.51 -6.05 34.35
C GLU A 328 10.22 -6.86 35.63
N GLY A 329 9.50 -7.96 35.44
CA GLY A 329 9.05 -8.84 36.49
C GLY A 329 7.66 -8.57 37.07
N ASP A 330 7.02 -7.45 36.73
CA ASP A 330 5.64 -7.18 37.12
C ASP A 330 4.68 -8.21 36.51
N MET A 331 3.62 -8.57 37.24
CA MET A 331 2.57 -9.45 36.73
C MET A 331 1.44 -8.61 36.13
N LEU A 332 1.11 -8.87 34.86
CA LEU A 332 0.01 -8.23 34.15
C LEU A 332 -1.08 -9.24 33.82
N ARG A 333 -2.32 -8.75 33.84
CA ARG A 333 -3.48 -9.44 33.28
C ARG A 333 -3.87 -8.72 31.99
N LEU A 334 -3.77 -9.42 30.86
CA LEU A 334 -3.99 -8.90 29.52
C LEU A 334 -5.36 -9.36 29.03
N TYR A 335 -6.26 -8.42 28.78
CA TYR A 335 -7.55 -8.65 28.14
C TYR A 335 -7.42 -8.46 26.63
N LEU A 336 -7.87 -9.45 25.87
CA LEU A 336 -7.92 -9.46 24.41
C LEU A 336 -9.38 -9.26 23.95
N PRO A 337 -9.81 -8.05 23.57
CA PRO A 337 -11.20 -7.79 23.20
C PRO A 337 -11.67 -8.67 22.04
N GLU A 338 -12.87 -9.23 22.16
CA GLU A 338 -13.50 -10.13 21.19
C GLU A 338 -13.58 -9.53 19.77
N ASP A 339 -13.86 -8.22 19.67
CA ASP A 339 -13.99 -7.47 18.41
C ASP A 339 -12.64 -7.16 17.76
N LYS A 340 -11.54 -7.36 18.49
CA LYS A 340 -10.16 -7.07 18.06
C LYS A 340 -9.33 -8.32 17.82
N LEU A 341 -9.77 -9.46 18.33
CA LEU A 341 -9.17 -10.75 18.08
C LEU A 341 -9.66 -11.29 16.72
N ILE A 342 -8.78 -11.28 15.73
CA ILE A 342 -9.08 -11.67 14.34
C ILE A 342 -8.54 -13.08 14.09
N LEU A 343 -9.26 -13.87 13.28
CA LEU A 343 -8.78 -15.16 12.81
C LEU A 343 -8.21 -15.02 11.40
N VAL A 344 -7.03 -15.57 11.19
CA VAL A 344 -6.35 -15.57 9.88
C VAL A 344 -5.92 -16.96 9.49
N ARG A 345 -5.94 -17.24 8.18
CA ARG A 345 -5.43 -18.49 7.62
C ARG A 345 -3.91 -18.48 7.65
N ARG A 346 -3.31 -19.62 7.99
CA ARG A 346 -1.86 -19.83 7.94
C ARG A 346 -1.33 -19.94 6.52
#